data_AF-A0A8J7SRU5-F1
#
_entry.id   AF-A0A8J7SRU5-F1
#
_cell.length_a   1.000
_cell.length_b   1.000
_cell.length_c   1.000
_cell.angle_alpha   90.00
_cell.angle_beta   90.00
_cell.angle_gamma   90.00
#
_symmetry.space_group_name_H-M   'P 1'
#
loop_
_entity.id
_entity.type
_entity.pdbx_description
1 polymer ?
#
loop_
_entity_poly.entity_id
_entity_poly.type
_entity_poly.pdbx_seq_one_letter_code
_entity_poly.pdbx_strand_id
1 'polypeptide(L)'
;MKNCLSCNTTLLSNALFCHSCGKQSDGDGVVCFECNNLNPRGARFCSRCGTPINIQYTPKPNISPVYGLDFNDIPTLPTQLSEALKVSISLALEAENNLEKEALFLQTFAKSNFKQQYLEEVTVLMTQEFEDIFEERGISAFKVIETEIEKQFS
;
A
#
# COMPACT_ATOMS: atom_id res chain seq x y z
N MET A 1 12.83 36.87 -8.35
CA MET A 1 13.80 35.82 -8.76
C MET A 1 14.56 35.39 -7.52
N LYS A 2 14.75 34.09 -7.30
CA LYS A 2 15.50 33.56 -6.15
C LYS A 2 16.86 33.02 -6.63
N ASN A 3 17.88 33.05 -5.78
CA ASN A 3 19.19 32.48 -6.11
C ASN A 3 19.30 31.05 -5.56
N CYS A 4 20.06 30.20 -6.25
CA CYS A 4 20.35 28.86 -5.79
C CYS A 4 21.16 28.92 -4.48
N LEU A 5 20.67 28.27 -3.41
CA LEU A 5 21.34 28.24 -2.12
C LEU A 5 22.70 27.51 -2.13
N SER A 6 23.02 26.76 -3.20
CA SER A 6 24.27 26.01 -3.30
C SER A 6 25.34 26.64 -4.19
N CYS A 7 24.95 27.33 -5.27
CA CYS A 7 25.90 27.93 -6.23
C CYS A 7 25.63 29.40 -6.51
N ASN A 8 24.66 30.00 -5.83
CA ASN A 8 24.24 31.39 -5.93
C ASN A 8 23.79 31.87 -7.33
N THR A 9 23.64 30.96 -8.29
CA THR A 9 23.12 31.31 -9.63
C THR A 9 21.65 31.72 -9.54
N THR A 10 21.26 32.77 -10.28
CA THR A 10 19.88 33.22 -10.38
C THR A 10 19.01 32.15 -11.04
N LEU A 11 17.95 31.76 -10.35
CA LEU A 11 17.05 30.71 -10.82
C LEU A 11 15.98 31.30 -11.74
N LEU A 12 15.63 30.53 -12.77
CA LEU A 12 14.47 30.80 -13.62
C LEU A 12 13.20 30.80 -12.76
N SER A 13 12.18 31.56 -13.18
CA SER A 13 10.87 31.59 -12.52
C SER A 13 10.27 30.18 -12.45
N ASN A 14 9.86 29.77 -11.24
CA ASN A 14 9.36 28.42 -10.90
C ASN A 14 10.35 27.25 -11.11
N ALA A 15 11.65 27.51 -11.26
CA ALA A 15 12.64 26.45 -11.37
C ALA A 15 12.66 25.59 -10.10
N LEU A 16 12.36 24.28 -10.23
CA LEU A 16 12.46 23.30 -9.14
C LEU A 16 13.92 22.93 -8.83
N PHE A 17 14.76 22.91 -9.86
CA PHE A 17 16.19 22.63 -9.79
C PHE A 17 17.01 23.76 -10.40
N CYS A 18 18.23 23.96 -9.91
CA CYS A 18 19.17 24.91 -10.47
C CYS A 18 19.62 24.46 -11.86
N HIS A 19 19.36 25.27 -12.88
CA HIS A 19 19.80 25.04 -14.26
C HIS A 19 21.33 25.02 -14.41
N SER A 20 22.05 25.61 -13.45
CA SER A 20 23.51 25.71 -13.48
C SER A 20 24.21 24.55 -12.76
N CYS A 21 23.72 24.12 -11.59
CA CYS A 21 24.39 23.10 -10.75
C CYS A 21 23.55 21.86 -10.43
N GLY A 22 22.30 21.78 -10.91
CA GLY A 22 21.40 20.64 -10.72
C GLY A 22 20.79 20.48 -9.31
N LYS A 23 21.22 21.25 -8.31
CA LYS A 23 20.67 21.16 -6.94
C LYS A 23 19.29 21.81 -6.83
N GLN A 24 18.45 21.30 -5.93
CA GLN A 24 17.10 21.83 -5.72
C GLN A 24 17.12 23.30 -5.32
N SER A 25 16.13 24.01 -5.83
CA SER A 25 16.02 25.46 -5.75
C SER A 25 15.57 25.99 -4.39
N ASP A 26 14.87 25.17 -3.60
CA ASP A 26 14.23 25.52 -2.33
C ASP A 26 15.02 25.10 -1.09
N GLY A 27 16.30 24.72 -1.28
CA GLY A 27 17.24 24.22 -0.27
C GLY A 27 16.67 24.11 1.14
N ASP A 28 16.15 22.92 1.41
CA ASP A 28 16.06 22.23 2.68
C ASP A 28 15.29 20.95 2.37
N GLY A 29 16.06 19.92 2.06
CA GLY A 29 15.53 18.57 1.92
C GLY A 29 15.13 18.02 3.30
N VAL A 30 14.26 17.03 3.32
CA VAL A 30 13.94 16.33 4.56
C VAL A 30 14.93 15.19 4.77
N VAL A 31 15.60 15.16 5.91
CA VAL A 31 16.53 14.07 6.24
C VAL A 31 15.72 12.88 6.72
N CYS A 32 15.96 11.70 6.12
CA CYS A 32 15.37 10.45 6.57
C CYS A 32 15.91 10.10 7.96
N PHE A 33 15.03 9.89 8.93
CA PHE A 33 15.43 9.55 10.30
C PHE A 33 16.09 8.16 10.43
N GLU A 34 15.78 7.24 9.51
CA GLU A 34 16.34 5.87 9.52
C GLU A 34 17.74 5.81 8.91
N CYS A 35 17.93 6.35 7.70
CA CYS A 35 19.19 6.18 6.95
C CYS A 35 19.99 7.48 6.75
N ASN A 36 19.54 8.58 7.35
CA ASN A 36 20.13 9.93 7.23
C ASN A 36 20.27 10.46 5.80
N ASN A 37 19.57 9.86 4.83
CA ASN A 37 19.57 10.36 3.46
C ASN A 37 18.80 11.68 3.36
N LEU A 38 19.38 12.67 2.67
CA LEU A 38 18.70 13.92 2.36
C LEU A 38 17.73 13.68 1.20
N ASN A 39 16.44 13.88 1.44
CA ASN A 39 15.39 13.70 0.45
C ASN A 39 14.81 15.04 0.01
N PRO A 40 14.26 15.15 -1.21
CA PRO A 40 13.52 16.31 -1.65
C PRO A 40 12.49 16.80 -0.64
N ARG A 41 12.29 18.13 -0.55
CA ARG A 41 11.21 18.70 0.25
C ARG A 41 9.86 18.18 -0.25
N GLY A 42 9.04 17.62 0.65
CA GLY A 42 7.78 16.96 0.30
C GLY A 42 7.91 15.49 -0.15
N ALA A 43 9.10 14.89 -0.07
CA ALA A 43 9.25 13.46 -0.27
C ALA A 43 8.40 12.67 0.74
N ARG A 44 7.50 11.82 0.24
CA ARG A 44 6.65 10.95 1.07
C ARG A 44 7.40 9.73 1.60
N PHE A 45 8.42 9.30 0.87
CA PHE A 45 9.26 8.15 1.19
C PHE A 45 10.72 8.49 0.94
N CYS A 46 11.62 7.83 1.67
CA CYS A 46 13.04 7.95 1.47
C CYS A 46 13.44 7.31 0.15
N SER A 47 14.08 8.09 -0.72
CA SER A 47 14.64 7.65 -2.01
C SER A 47 15.75 6.60 -1.89
N ARG A 48 16.32 6.43 -0.69
CA ARG A 48 17.40 5.46 -0.43
C ARG A 48 16.92 4.17 0.22
N CYS A 49 16.08 4.26 1.25
CA CYS A 49 15.69 3.10 2.07
C CYS A 49 14.19 2.81 2.07
N GLY A 50 13.37 3.64 1.41
CA GLY A 50 11.91 3.46 1.36
C GLY A 50 11.16 3.91 2.61
N THR A 51 11.83 4.21 3.72
CA THR A 51 11.17 4.66 4.96
C THR A 51 10.25 5.86 4.70
N PRO A 52 8.98 5.83 5.17
CA PRO A 52 8.07 6.96 5.07
C PRO A 52 8.65 8.20 5.75
N ILE A 53 8.63 9.35 5.07
CA ILE A 53 9.09 10.61 5.65
C ILE A 53 7.88 11.49 5.95
N ASN A 54 7.49 11.50 7.23
CA ASN A 54 6.46 12.35 7.82
C ASN A 54 5.15 12.42 7.02
N ILE A 55 4.47 11.28 6.90
CA ILE A 55 3.13 11.20 6.33
C ILE A 55 2.13 11.39 7.47
N GLN A 56 1.60 12.61 7.67
CA GLN A 56 0.23 12.71 8.16
C GLN A 56 -0.68 12.34 6.99
N TYR A 57 -1.19 11.11 7.00
CA TYR A 57 -2.17 10.67 6.02
C TYR A 57 -3.42 11.55 6.16
N THR A 58 -3.63 12.45 5.20
CA THR A 58 -4.91 13.11 5.01
C THR A 58 -5.63 12.34 3.92
N PRO A 59 -6.64 11.51 4.25
CA PRO A 59 -7.42 10.84 3.23
C PRO A 59 -8.03 11.89 2.31
N LYS A 60 -8.02 11.63 1.00
CA LYS A 60 -8.74 12.49 0.05
C LYS A 60 -10.20 12.56 0.52
N PRO A 61 -10.82 13.76 0.60
CA PRO A 61 -12.14 13.95 1.22
C PRO A 61 -13.30 13.22 0.54
N ASN A 62 -13.04 12.49 -0.56
CA ASN A 62 -14.03 11.75 -1.34
C ASN A 62 -13.67 10.27 -1.57
N ILE A 63 -12.63 9.76 -0.90
CA ILE A 63 -12.32 8.33 -0.92
C ILE A 63 -12.25 7.86 0.52
N SER A 64 -13.43 7.64 1.11
CA SER A 64 -13.52 6.85 2.33
C SER A 64 -13.26 5.39 1.95
N PRO A 65 -12.28 4.71 2.57
CA PRO A 65 -12.06 3.31 2.30
C PRO A 65 -13.33 2.52 2.66
N VAL A 66 -13.92 1.83 1.67
CA VAL A 66 -15.16 1.06 1.81
C VAL A 66 -15.03 0.01 2.92
N TYR A 67 -13.84 -0.59 3.06
CA TYR A 67 -13.57 -1.68 3.97
C TYR A 67 -12.84 -1.28 5.26
N GLY A 68 -12.44 -0.01 5.40
CA GLY A 68 -11.91 0.53 6.66
C GLY A 68 -10.68 -0.18 7.25
N LEU A 69 -9.83 -0.83 6.45
CA LEU A 69 -8.66 -1.57 6.94
C LEU A 69 -7.66 -0.65 7.67
N ASP A 70 -7.26 -1.05 8.87
CA ASP A 70 -6.20 -0.41 9.66
C ASP A 70 -4.89 -1.20 9.57
N PHE A 71 -3.99 -0.71 8.72
CA PHE A 71 -2.67 -1.28 8.51
C PHE A 71 -1.70 -1.02 9.68
N ASN A 72 -2.09 -0.24 10.70
CA ASN A 72 -1.28 -0.07 11.92
C ASN A 72 -1.50 -1.20 12.93
N ASP A 73 -2.59 -1.96 12.83
CA ASP A 73 -2.91 -3.10 13.69
C ASP A 73 -2.77 -4.43 12.93
N ILE A 74 -1.51 -4.77 12.62
CA ILE A 74 -1.14 -5.98 11.87
C ILE A 74 -1.71 -7.27 12.50
N PRO A 75 -1.68 -7.45 13.85
CA PRO A 75 -2.23 -8.66 14.47
C PRO A 75 -3.71 -8.93 14.18
N THR A 76 -4.53 -7.89 14.01
CA THR A 76 -5.97 -8.06 13.73
C THR A 76 -6.30 -8.00 12.24
N LEU A 77 -5.33 -7.66 11.39
CA LEU A 77 -5.52 -7.51 9.94
C LEU A 77 -6.16 -8.73 9.26
N PRO A 78 -5.85 -10.00 9.61
CA PRO A 78 -6.56 -11.15 9.05
C PRO A 78 -8.06 -11.16 9.37
N THR A 79 -8.43 -10.75 10.59
CA THR A 79 -9.84 -10.62 11.00
C THR A 79 -10.52 -9.49 10.24
N GLN A 80 -9.84 -8.33 10.11
CA GLN A 80 -10.35 -7.18 9.36
C GLN A 80 -10.61 -7.56 7.88
N LEU A 81 -9.70 -8.32 7.26
CA LEU A 81 -9.87 -8.80 5.89
C LEU A 81 -11.05 -9.78 5.76
N SER A 82 -11.23 -10.67 6.74
CA SER A 82 -12.39 -11.58 6.78
C SER A 82 -13.71 -10.82 6.90
N GLU A 83 -13.74 -9.74 7.69
CA GLU A 83 -14.92 -8.86 7.80
C GLU A 83 -15.15 -8.06 6.51
N ALA A 84 -14.09 -7.53 5.90
CA ALA A 84 -14.16 -6.83 4.62
C ALA A 84 -14.72 -7.73 3.50
N LEU A 85 -14.36 -9.01 3.46
CA LEU A 85 -14.93 -9.98 2.53
C LEU A 85 -16.43 -10.19 2.75
N LYS A 86 -16.90 -10.21 4.00
CA LYS A 86 -18.35 -10.30 4.28
C LYS A 86 -19.06 -9.08 3.71
N VAL A 87 -18.53 -7.87 3.97
CA VAL A 87 -19.08 -6.62 3.44
C VAL A 87 -19.09 -6.62 1.91
N SER A 88 -18.04 -7.11 1.25
CA SER A 88 -18.02 -7.17 -0.21
C SER A 88 -19.08 -8.12 -0.79
N ILE A 89 -19.33 -9.25 -0.12
CA ILE A 89 -20.41 -10.17 -0.48
C ILE A 89 -21.79 -9.51 -0.29
N SER A 90 -22.03 -8.82 0.83
CA SER A 90 -23.28 -8.08 1.07
C SER A 90 -23.55 -7.08 -0.06
N LEU A 91 -22.55 -6.27 -0.41
CA LEU A 91 -22.64 -5.27 -1.49
C LEU A 91 -22.90 -5.92 -2.87
N ALA A 92 -22.27 -7.05 -3.16
CA ALA A 92 -22.50 -7.78 -4.41
C ALA A 92 -23.94 -8.33 -4.49
N LEU A 93 -24.46 -8.88 -3.39
CA LEU A 93 -25.83 -9.40 -3.34
C LEU A 93 -26.88 -8.29 -3.37
N GLU A 94 -26.60 -7.13 -2.77
CA GLU A 94 -27.42 -5.92 -2.90
C GLU A 94 -27.55 -5.51 -4.38
N ALA A 95 -26.44 -5.48 -5.11
CA ALA A 95 -26.43 -5.14 -6.54
C ALA A 95 -27.27 -6.12 -7.40
N GLU A 96 -27.40 -7.38 -6.95
CA GLU A 96 -28.22 -8.42 -7.59
C GLU A 96 -29.66 -8.51 -7.05
N ASN A 97 -30.09 -7.62 -6.14
CA ASN A 97 -31.40 -7.69 -5.44
C ASN A 97 -31.66 -9.03 -4.73
N ASN A 98 -30.63 -9.68 -4.20
CA ASN A 98 -30.71 -11.06 -3.70
C ASN A 98 -30.34 -11.15 -2.20
N LEU A 99 -30.79 -10.18 -1.42
CA LEU A 99 -30.45 -9.99 0.00
C LEU A 99 -30.85 -11.16 0.91
N GLU A 100 -31.93 -11.87 0.57
CA GLU A 100 -32.43 -12.98 1.39
C GLU A 100 -31.47 -14.18 1.45
N LYS A 101 -30.54 -14.28 0.49
CA LYS A 101 -29.60 -15.41 0.39
C LYS A 101 -28.24 -15.13 1.03
N GLU A 102 -27.99 -13.93 1.53
CA GLU A 102 -26.69 -13.55 2.10
C GLU A 102 -26.28 -14.50 3.24
N ALA A 103 -27.17 -14.70 4.22
CA ALA A 103 -26.91 -15.60 5.34
C ALA A 103 -26.66 -17.04 4.89
N LEU A 104 -27.40 -17.51 3.88
CA LEU A 104 -27.24 -18.85 3.32
C LEU A 104 -25.92 -18.98 2.55
N PHE A 105 -25.52 -17.96 1.78
CA PHE A 105 -24.27 -17.94 1.05
C PHE A 105 -23.08 -17.96 2.01
N LEU A 106 -23.06 -17.06 3.01
CA LEU A 106 -22.00 -17.02 4.02
C LEU A 106 -21.90 -18.34 4.78
N GLN A 107 -23.03 -18.95 5.13
CA GLN A 107 -23.05 -20.26 5.79
C GLN A 107 -22.54 -21.37 4.86
N THR A 108 -22.94 -21.36 3.59
CA THR A 108 -22.53 -22.37 2.60
C THR A 108 -21.04 -22.25 2.29
N PHE A 109 -20.54 -21.03 2.09
CA PHE A 109 -19.13 -20.74 1.91
C PHE A 109 -18.31 -21.19 3.13
N ALA A 110 -18.76 -20.85 4.34
CA ALA A 110 -18.10 -21.25 5.58
C ALA A 110 -17.96 -22.78 5.73
N LYS A 111 -18.91 -23.54 5.16
CA LYS A 111 -18.93 -25.01 5.19
C LYS A 111 -18.40 -25.65 3.91
N SER A 112 -17.99 -24.85 2.93
CA SER A 112 -17.56 -25.38 1.64
C SER A 112 -16.19 -26.07 1.76
N ASN A 113 -16.00 -27.17 1.04
CA ASN A 113 -14.67 -27.79 0.91
C ASN A 113 -13.65 -26.82 0.30
N PHE A 114 -14.11 -25.91 -0.55
CA PHE A 114 -13.28 -24.82 -1.05
C PHE A 114 -12.67 -24.03 0.10
N LYS A 115 -13.46 -23.61 1.10
CA LYS A 115 -12.90 -22.88 2.24
C LYS A 115 -12.02 -23.77 3.13
N GLN A 116 -12.56 -24.93 3.54
CA GLN A 116 -11.96 -25.76 4.59
C GLN A 116 -10.68 -26.48 4.17
N GLN A 117 -10.57 -26.86 2.90
CA GLN A 117 -9.43 -27.63 2.41
C GLN A 117 -8.59 -26.76 1.49
N TYR A 118 -9.19 -26.11 0.51
CA TYR A 118 -8.42 -25.42 -0.52
C TYR A 118 -7.92 -24.05 -0.05
N LEU A 119 -8.81 -23.16 0.39
CA LEU A 119 -8.46 -21.78 0.73
C LEU A 119 -7.55 -21.71 1.95
N GLU A 120 -7.82 -22.50 2.99
CA GLU A 120 -7.00 -22.54 4.21
C GLU A 120 -5.58 -23.07 3.92
N GLU A 121 -5.45 -24.19 3.20
CA GLU A 121 -4.14 -24.75 2.83
C GLU A 121 -3.36 -23.83 1.88
N VAL A 122 -4.03 -23.32 0.85
CA VAL A 122 -3.43 -22.40 -0.13
C VAL A 122 -2.96 -21.12 0.56
N THR A 123 -3.72 -20.57 1.51
CA THR A 123 -3.32 -19.35 2.24
C THR A 123 -2.06 -19.58 3.08
N VAL A 124 -1.94 -20.74 3.72
CA VAL A 124 -0.73 -21.08 4.50
C VAL A 124 0.48 -21.20 3.57
N LEU A 125 0.34 -21.95 2.46
CA LEU A 125 1.43 -22.14 1.50
C LEU A 125 1.86 -20.82 0.86
N MET A 126 0.90 -19.99 0.45
CA MET A 126 1.17 -18.67 -0.12
C MET A 126 1.84 -17.74 0.89
N THR A 127 1.46 -17.80 2.17
CA THR A 127 2.12 -16.97 3.21
C THR A 127 3.60 -17.31 3.32
N GLN A 128 3.94 -18.60 3.35
CA GLN A 128 5.33 -19.07 3.40
C GLN A 128 6.11 -18.64 2.13
N GLU A 129 5.51 -18.84 0.96
CA GLU A 129 6.12 -18.42 -0.31
C GLU A 129 6.34 -16.90 -0.36
N PHE A 130 5.41 -16.10 0.16
CA PHE A 130 5.53 -14.64 0.18
C PHE A 130 6.60 -14.15 1.16
N GLU A 131 6.75 -14.82 2.30
CA GLU A 131 7.84 -14.57 3.23
C GLU A 131 9.20 -14.84 2.56
N ASP A 132 9.36 -15.99 1.90
CA ASP A 132 10.58 -16.35 1.16
C ASP A 132 10.90 -15.33 0.05
N ILE A 133 9.91 -14.98 -0.78
CA ILE A 133 10.10 -13.98 -1.85
C ILE A 133 10.46 -12.62 -1.27
N PHE A 134 9.87 -12.23 -0.12
CA PHE A 134 10.17 -10.96 0.53
C PHE A 134 11.58 -10.95 1.12
N GLU A 135 12.03 -12.04 1.74
CA GLU A 135 13.40 -12.18 2.25
C GLU A 135 14.45 -12.06 1.13
N GLU A 136 14.20 -12.66 -0.02
CA GLU A 136 15.12 -12.61 -1.17
C GLU A 136 15.16 -11.23 -1.86
N ARG A 137 13.99 -10.58 -2.01
CA ARG A 137 13.81 -9.46 -2.95
C ARG A 137 13.48 -8.13 -2.28
N GLY A 138 13.21 -8.13 -0.98
CA GLY A 138 12.75 -6.97 -0.22
C GLY A 138 11.58 -6.28 -0.89
N ILE A 139 11.66 -4.96 -1.07
CA ILE A 139 10.56 -4.15 -1.65
C ILE A 139 10.20 -4.57 -3.09
N SER A 140 11.12 -5.19 -3.85
CA SER A 140 10.81 -5.66 -5.20
C SER A 140 9.94 -6.93 -5.23
N ALA A 141 9.72 -7.57 -4.07
CA ALA A 141 8.87 -8.74 -3.89
C ALA A 141 7.39 -8.46 -4.19
N PHE A 142 6.88 -7.26 -3.85
CA PHE A 142 5.44 -6.97 -3.91
C PHE A 142 4.84 -7.24 -5.29
N LYS A 143 5.51 -6.84 -6.37
CA LYS A 143 5.03 -7.08 -7.74
C LYS A 143 4.98 -8.57 -8.10
N VAL A 144 5.92 -9.34 -7.57
CA VAL A 144 6.02 -10.79 -7.80
C VAL A 144 4.93 -11.51 -7.02
N ILE A 145 4.75 -11.13 -5.76
CA ILE A 145 3.68 -11.61 -4.88
C ILE A 145 2.31 -11.34 -5.51
N GLU A 146 2.05 -10.11 -5.98
CA GLU A 146 0.79 -9.78 -6.68
C GLU A 146 0.54 -10.68 -7.90
N THR A 147 1.57 -10.90 -8.72
CA THR A 147 1.46 -11.78 -9.90
C THR A 147 1.16 -13.23 -9.51
N GLU A 148 1.71 -13.70 -8.39
CA GLU A 148 1.48 -15.08 -7.92
C GLU A 148 0.08 -15.23 -7.31
N ILE A 149 -0.41 -14.25 -6.56
CA ILE A 149 -1.81 -14.20 -6.09
C ILE A 149 -2.77 -14.31 -7.28
N GLU A 150 -2.55 -13.52 -8.33
CA GLU A 150 -3.41 -13.54 -9.51
C GLU A 150 -3.46 -14.92 -10.16
N LYS A 151 -2.32 -15.62 -10.31
CA LYS A 151 -2.30 -16.98 -10.88
C LYS A 151 -3.04 -18.02 -10.04
N GLN A 152 -2.99 -17.90 -8.71
CA GLN A 152 -3.62 -18.88 -7.82
C GLN A 152 -5.14 -18.72 -7.74
N PHE A 153 -5.65 -17.51 -7.95
CA PHE A 153 -7.08 -17.19 -7.79
C PHE A 153 -7.83 -16.80 -9.08
N SER A 154 -7.15 -16.77 -10.24
CA SER A 154 -7.77 -16.62 -11.57
C SER A 154 -8.32 -17.93 -12.13
#